data_AF-M0AJ35-F1
#
_entry.id   AF-M0AJ35-F1
#
_cell.length_a   1.000
_cell.length_b   1.000
_cell.length_c   1.000
_cell.angle_alpha   90.00
_cell.angle_beta   90.00
_cell.angle_gamma   90.00
#
_symmetry.space_group_name_H-M   'P 1'
#
loop_
_entity.id
_entity.type
_entity.pdbx_description
1 polymer ?
#
loop_
_entity_poly.entity_id
_entity_poly.type
_entity_poly.pdbx_seq_one_letter_code
_entity_poly.pdbx_strand_id
1 'polypeptide(L)' 'MDKEYNQILELVAESPGTTLKEITDLATDHGVIDTDIPDILSEALRNDDLLEFDDRYWVMRKGKYGFHQYDHPET' A
#
# COMPACT_ATOMS: atom_id res chain seq x y z
N MET A 1 10.36 -11.02 3.20
CA MET A 1 9.48 -9.85 3.09
C MET A 1 10.30 -8.80 2.37
N ASP A 2 10.05 -8.66 1.08
CA ASP A 2 10.76 -7.73 0.22
C ASP A 2 10.59 -6.30 0.70
N LYS A 3 11.70 -5.55 0.72
CA LYS A 3 11.73 -4.17 1.21
C LYS A 3 10.78 -3.30 0.38
N GLU A 4 10.77 -3.53 -0.92
CA GLU A 4 9.93 -2.82 -1.88
C GLU A 4 8.45 -3.12 -1.68
N TYR A 5 8.09 -4.39 -1.41
CA TYR A 5 6.71 -4.76 -1.08
C TYR A 5 6.15 -3.96 0.10
N ASN A 6 6.92 -3.87 1.19
CA ASN A 6 6.51 -3.10 2.37
C ASN A 6 6.46 -1.60 2.11
N GLN A 7 7.39 -1.06 1.31
CA GLN A 7 7.40 0.36 0.95
C GLN A 7 6.16 0.72 0.13
N ILE A 8 5.75 -0.09 -0.84
CA ILE A 8 4.52 0.16 -1.61
C ILE A 8 3.28 0.11 -0.71
N LEU A 9 3.21 -0.84 0.22
CA LEU A 9 2.10 -0.87 1.20
C LEU A 9 2.09 0.38 2.09
N GLU A 10 3.26 0.88 2.51
CA GLU A 10 3.36 2.12 3.28
C GLU A 10 2.89 3.33 2.46
N LEU A 11 3.26 3.45 1.18
CA LEU A 11 2.78 4.53 0.31
C LEU A 11 1.25 4.54 0.17
N VAL A 12 0.63 3.36 -0.01
CA VAL A 12 -0.83 3.23 -0.08
C VAL A 12 -1.48 3.50 1.28
N ALA A 13 -0.82 3.16 2.39
CA ALA A 13 -1.29 3.48 3.74
C ALA A 13 -1.24 4.99 4.02
N GLU A 14 -0.20 5.69 3.55
CA GLU A 14 -0.04 7.14 3.68
C GLU A 14 -1.04 7.90 2.80
N SER A 15 -1.34 7.37 1.61
CA SER A 15 -2.27 7.97 0.64
C SER A 15 -3.35 6.98 0.21
N PRO A 16 -4.34 6.67 1.08
CA PRO A 16 -5.40 5.71 0.77
C PRO A 16 -6.30 6.20 -0.37
N GLY A 17 -6.73 5.29 -1.24
CA GLY A 17 -7.56 5.62 -2.40
C GLY A 17 -6.79 6.19 -3.58
N THR A 18 -5.48 5.93 -3.62
CA THR A 18 -4.57 6.31 -4.70
C THR A 18 -4.66 5.34 -5.88
N THR A 19 -4.44 5.84 -7.10
CA THR A 19 -4.41 5.05 -8.34
C THR A 19 -3.02 4.46 -8.61
N LEU A 20 -2.93 3.44 -9.48
CA LEU A 20 -1.64 2.87 -9.89
C LEU A 20 -0.63 3.93 -10.35
N LYS A 21 -1.11 4.93 -11.10
CA LYS A 21 -0.26 6.02 -11.61
C LYS A 21 0.30 6.87 -10.47
N GLU A 22 -0.55 7.23 -9.50
CA GLU A 22 -0.14 8.01 -8.34
C GLU A 22 0.80 7.22 -7.44
N ILE A 23 0.56 5.92 -7.23
CA ILE A 23 1.50 5.02 -6.50
C ILE A 23 2.86 4.99 -7.20
N THR A 24 2.87 4.91 -8.54
CA THR A 24 4.12 4.89 -9.31
C THR A 24 4.88 6.21 -9.20
N ASP A 25 4.17 7.34 -9.21
CA ASP A 25 4.76 8.68 -9.04
C ASP A 25 5.35 8.83 -7.62
N LEU A 26 4.59 8.45 -6.59
CA LEU A 26 5.03 8.45 -5.20
C LEU A 26 6.24 7.51 -4.97
N ALA A 27 6.21 6.31 -5.56
CA ALA A 27 7.32 5.36 -5.48
C ALA A 27 8.58 5.95 -6.12
N THR A 28 8.44 6.63 -7.26
CA THR A 28 9.55 7.32 -7.93
C THR A 28 10.12 8.44 -7.06
N ASP A 29 9.27 9.27 -6.44
CA ASP A 29 9.69 10.34 -5.52
C ASP A 29 10.44 9.79 -4.29
N HIS A 30 10.00 8.63 -3.80
CA HIS A 30 10.65 7.90 -2.70
C HIS A 30 11.89 7.10 -3.12
N GLY A 31 12.31 7.19 -4.40
CA GLY A 31 13.52 6.53 -4.91
C GLY A 31 13.38 5.03 -5.17
N VAL A 32 12.15 4.54 -5.34
CA VAL A 32 11.82 3.18 -5.74
C VAL A 32 11.70 3.14 -7.26
N ILE A 33 12.83 2.90 -7.95
CA ILE A 33 13.00 3.14 -9.39
C ILE A 33 13.22 1.87 -10.26
N ASP A 34 13.22 0.68 -9.67
CA ASP A 34 13.50 -0.59 -10.38
C ASP A 34 12.52 -1.71 -9.99
N THR A 35 11.32 -1.32 -9.55
CA THR A 35 10.34 -2.24 -8.98
C THR A 35 9.14 -2.38 -9.90
N ASP A 36 8.70 -3.61 -10.14
CA ASP A 36 7.44 -3.88 -10.84
C ASP A 36 6.26 -3.64 -9.88
N ILE A 37 5.88 -2.36 -9.74
CA ILE A 37 4.76 -1.93 -8.90
C ILE A 37 3.46 -2.68 -9.26
N PRO A 38 3.09 -2.87 -10.54
CA PRO A 38 1.94 -3.69 -10.90
C PRO A 38 1.99 -5.13 -10.35
N ASP A 39 3.15 -5.78 -10.39
CA ASP A 39 3.32 -7.14 -9.86
C ASP A 39 3.15 -7.16 -8.33
N ILE A 40 3.76 -6.19 -7.63
CA ILE A 40 3.61 -6.04 -6.17
C ILE A 40 2.16 -5.79 -5.77
N LEU A 41 1.45 -4.89 -6.45
CA LEU A 41 0.04 -4.63 -6.17
C LEU A 41 -0.80 -5.87 -6.42
N SER A 42 -0.51 -6.62 -7.49
CA SER A 42 -1.18 -7.88 -7.79
C SER A 42 -0.94 -8.94 -6.71
N GLU A 43 0.28 -9.04 -6.20
CA GLU A 43 0.63 -9.91 -5.08
C GLU A 43 -0.10 -9.49 -3.80
N ALA A 44 -0.11 -8.19 -3.48
CA ALA A 44 -0.75 -7.67 -2.29
C ALA A 44 -2.29 -7.81 -2.31
N LEU A 45 -2.91 -7.71 -3.49
CA LEU A 45 -4.33 -8.03 -3.67
C LEU A 45 -4.60 -9.53 -3.44
N ARG A 46 -3.72 -10.41 -3.92
CA ARG A 46 -3.85 -11.86 -3.69
C ARG A 46 -3.65 -12.25 -2.23
N ASN A 47 -2.82 -11.50 -1.51
CA ASN A 47 -2.52 -11.71 -0.09
C ASN A 47 -3.56 -11.09 0.86
N ASP A 48 -4.63 -10.45 0.35
CA ASP A 48 -5.60 -9.71 1.16
C ASP A 48 -4.98 -8.53 1.95
N ASP A 49 -3.80 -8.04 1.54
CA ASP A 49 -3.11 -6.89 2.14
C ASP A 49 -3.60 -5.55 1.56
N LEU A 50 -4.03 -5.56 0.30
CA LEU A 50 -4.68 -4.43 -0.37
C LEU A 50 -6.11 -4.76 -0.76
N LEU A 51 -6.91 -3.71 -0.87
CA LEU A 51 -8.21 -3.69 -1.51
C LEU A 51 -8.14 -2.76 -2.72
N GLU A 52 -8.55 -3.25 -3.89
CA GLU A 52 -8.75 -2.44 -5.08
C GLU A 52 -10.25 -2.24 -5.33
N PHE A 53 -10.65 -1.00 -5.54
CA PHE A 53 -12.02 -0.62 -5.86
C PHE A 53 -12.01 0.68 -6.68
N ASP A 54 -12.68 0.68 -7.84
CA ASP A 54 -12.73 1.86 -8.72
C ASP A 54 -11.32 2.34 -9.15
N ASP A 55 -10.43 1.39 -9.53
CA ASP A 55 -9.03 1.64 -9.93
C ASP A 55 -8.18 2.32 -8.83
N ARG A 56 -8.63 2.25 -7.58
CA ARG A 56 -7.97 2.85 -6.40
C ARG A 56 -7.63 1.79 -5.37
N TYR A 57 -6.56 2.03 -4.62
CA TYR A 57 -6.00 1.06 -3.68
C TYR A 57 -6.10 1.54 -2.23
N TRP A 58 -6.43 0.62 -1.32
CA TRP A 58 -6.43 0.81 0.12
C TRP A 58 -5.71 -0.33 0.81
N VAL A 59 -5.00 -0.05 1.90
CA VAL A 59 -4.46 -1.10 2.76
C VAL A 59 -5.57 -1.71 3.61
N MET A 60 -5.64 -3.04 3.60
CA MET A 60 -6.49 -3.80 4.49
C MET A 60 -5.93 -3.73 5.91
N ARG A 61 -6.77 -3.29 6.87
CA ARG A 61 -6.41 -3.20 8.29
C ARG A 61 -6.36 -4.60 8.95
N LYS A 62 -5.38 -5.41 8.56
CA LYS A 62 -5.02 -6.69 9.17
C LYS A 62 -3.53 -6.64 9.55
N GLY A 63 -3.08 -7.45 10.51
CA GLY A 63 -1.66 -7.51 10.90
C GLY A 63 -1.07 -6.17 11.39
N LYS A 64 0.03 -5.70 10.76
CA LYS A 64 0.75 -4.44 11.09
C LYS A 64 -0.14 -3.19 10.97
N TYR A 65 -1.16 -3.23 10.13
CA TYR A 65 -2.13 -2.14 9.94
C TYR A 65 -3.43 -2.35 10.74
N GLY A 66 -3.46 -3.35 11.63
CA GLY A 66 -4.56 -3.57 12.55
C GLY A 66 -4.64 -2.48 13.62
N PHE A 67 -5.85 -2.25 14.16
CA PHE A 67 -6.15 -1.22 15.14
C PHE A 67 -5.25 -1.21 16.40
N HIS A 68 -4.55 -2.31 16.70
CA HIS A 68 -3.71 -2.44 17.89
C HIS A 68 -2.34 -1.75 17.80
N GLN A 69 -1.93 -1.21 16.66
CA GLN A 69 -0.61 -0.57 16.49
C GLN A 69 -0.63 0.93 16.17
N TYR A 70 -1.81 1.52 15.97
CA TYR A 70 -1.96 2.97 15.89
C TYR A 70 -2.90 3.42 17.00
N ASP A 71 -2.41 4.30 17.87
CA ASP A 71 -3.18 4.92 18.94
C ASP A 71 -4.29 5.76 18.30
N HIS A 72 -5.45 5.14 18.11
CA HIS A 72 -6.65 5.83 17.70
C HIS A 72 -7.36 6.27 18.99
N PRO A 73 -7.41 7.56 19.33
CA PRO A 73 -8.23 8.02 20.43
C PRO A 73 -9.68 7.62 20.13
N GLU A 74 -10.23 6.75 20.97
CA GLU A 74 -11.65 6.41 20.96
C GLU A 74 -12.42 7.70 21.29
N THR A 75 -13.11 8.25 20.29
CA THR A 75 -14.16 9.25 20.51
C THR A 75 -15.43 8.59 21.01
#